data_AF-D7SRY1-F1
#
_entry.id   AF-D7SRY1-F1
#
_cell.length_a   1.000
_cell.length_b   1.000
_cell.length_c   1.000
_cell.angle_alpha   90.00
_cell.angle_beta   90.00
_cell.angle_gamma   90.00
#
_symmetry.space_group_name_H-M   'P 1'
#
loop_
_entity.id
_entity.type
_entity.pdbx_description
1 polymer ?
#
loop_
_entity_poly.entity_id
_entity_poly.type
_entity_poly.pdbx_seq_one_letter_code
_entity_poly.pdbx_strand_id
1 'polypeptide(L)'
;MPDGSWYGNWGVCFTYGTWFALRGLAAASKTYHNCLAVRKVVDFLLKLQLDDSGWGESYLSCSDKKYTPLEGNQSNLIQTGWTLMGLIHSGQAERDPTPLH
;
A
#
# COMPACT_ATOMS: atom_id res chain seq x y z
N MET A 1 5.92 9.62 3.42
CA MET A 1 5.21 10.71 4.12
C MET A 1 5.14 10.38 5.60
N PRO A 2 4.67 11.27 6.51
CA PRO A 2 4.66 10.99 7.95
C PRO A 2 3.89 9.71 8.34
N ASP A 3 2.84 9.42 7.58
CA ASP A 3 1.98 8.23 7.57
C ASP A 3 2.64 6.96 6.99
N GLY A 4 3.83 7.08 6.38
CA GLY A 4 4.56 5.97 5.76
C GLY A 4 4.38 5.86 4.25
N SER A 5 3.33 6.43 3.65
CA SER A 5 3.05 6.28 2.22
C SER A 5 4.12 6.92 1.32
N TRP A 6 4.26 6.44 0.09
CA TRP A 6 5.08 7.08 -0.95
C TRP A 6 4.24 7.50 -2.15
N TYR A 7 4.48 8.73 -2.59
CA TYR A 7 3.84 9.30 -3.76
C TYR A 7 4.31 8.62 -5.05
N GLY A 8 3.37 8.22 -5.90
CA GLY A 8 3.62 7.65 -7.21
C GLY A 8 3.53 8.70 -8.32
N ASN A 9 4.53 8.76 -9.21
CA ASN A 9 4.53 9.69 -10.35
C ASN A 9 3.93 9.11 -11.63
N TRP A 10 3.85 7.78 -11.75
CA TRP A 10 3.50 7.08 -13.00
C TRP A 10 2.26 6.20 -12.88
N GLY A 11 1.57 6.27 -11.73
CA GLY A 11 0.35 5.55 -11.41
C GLY A 11 -0.41 6.30 -10.32
N VAL A 12 -1.69 5.98 -10.14
CA VAL A 12 -2.54 6.59 -9.11
C VAL A 12 -2.49 5.76 -7.83
N CYS A 13 -2.00 6.25 -6.70
CA CYS A 13 -0.88 7.19 -6.54
C CYS A 13 0.00 6.67 -5.40
N PHE A 14 -0.57 6.59 -4.20
CA PHE A 14 0.11 6.10 -3.02
C PHE A 14 0.22 4.59 -3.02
N THR A 15 -0.82 3.85 -3.43
CA THR A 15 -0.78 2.38 -3.55
C THR A 15 0.35 1.95 -4.50
N TYR A 16 0.44 2.58 -5.67
CA TYR A 16 1.49 2.38 -6.66
C TYR A 16 2.89 2.72 -6.12
N GLY A 17 3.09 3.94 -5.62
CA GLY A 17 4.40 4.41 -5.16
C GLY A 17 4.92 3.58 -3.98
N THR A 18 4.01 3.19 -3.10
CA THR A 18 4.30 2.38 -1.91
C THR A 18 4.70 0.95 -2.27
N TRP A 19 4.07 0.32 -3.27
CA TRP A 19 4.50 -0.99 -3.76
C TRP A 19 5.95 -0.98 -4.24
N PHE A 20 6.33 0.02 -5.05
CA PHE A 20 7.73 0.15 -5.50
C PHE A 20 8.70 0.39 -4.36
N ALA A 21 8.33 1.24 -3.39
CA ALA A 21 9.16 1.50 -2.21
C ALA A 21 9.38 0.22 -1.39
N LEU A 22 8.31 -0.56 -1.14
CA LEU A 22 8.40 -1.85 -0.45
C LEU A 22 9.28 -2.85 -1.21
N ARG A 23 9.14 -2.93 -2.54
CA ARG A 23 9.99 -3.78 -3.37
C ARG A 23 11.46 -3.40 -3.28
N GLY A 24 11.79 -2.11 -3.31
CA GLY A 24 13.16 -1.62 -3.16
C GLY A 24 13.72 -1.89 -1.76
N LEU A 25 12.91 -1.72 -0.72
CA LEU A 25 13.28 -2.04 0.66
C LEU A 25 13.52 -3.54 0.84
N ALA A 26 12.66 -4.39 0.28
CA ALA A 26 12.84 -5.84 0.29
C ALA A 26 14.14 -6.25 -0.41
N ALA A 27 14.49 -5.63 -1.54
CA ALA A 27 15.75 -5.87 -2.23
C ALA A 27 16.98 -5.47 -1.38
N ALA A 28 16.85 -4.50 -0.48
CA ALA A 28 17.86 -4.12 0.51
C ALA A 28 17.77 -4.95 1.82
N SER A 29 17.09 -6.10 1.79
CA SER A 29 16.84 -6.97 2.94
C SER A 29 16.17 -6.27 4.12
N LYS A 30 15.37 -5.23 3.85
CA LYS A 30 14.53 -4.56 4.85
C LYS A 30 13.19 -5.26 4.93
N THR A 31 12.79 -5.61 6.14
CA THR A 31 11.58 -6.34 6.46
C THR A 31 10.78 -5.58 7.52
N TYR A 32 9.57 -6.05 7.81
CA TYR A 32 8.74 -5.50 8.89
C TYR A 32 9.48 -5.46 10.24
N HIS A 33 10.30 -6.46 10.56
CA HIS A 33 10.97 -6.55 11.86
C HIS A 33 12.16 -5.60 12.00
N ASN A 34 12.88 -5.31 10.92
CA ASN A 34 14.14 -4.56 10.97
C ASN A 34 14.04 -3.11 10.46
N CYS A 35 12.90 -2.70 9.91
CA CYS A 35 12.75 -1.40 9.29
C CYS A 35 11.47 -0.69 9.75
N LEU A 36 11.63 0.50 10.34
CA LEU A 36 10.48 1.33 10.74
C LEU A 36 9.66 1.80 9.53
N ALA A 37 10.31 2.08 8.40
CA ALA A 37 9.62 2.53 7.19
C ALA A 37 8.66 1.45 6.68
N VAL A 38 9.10 0.19 6.59
CA VAL A 38 8.25 -0.94 6.19
C VAL A 38 7.04 -1.07 7.14
N ARG A 39 7.24 -0.92 8.46
CA ARG A 39 6.14 -1.00 9.43
C ARG A 39 5.07 0.07 9.23
N LYS A 40 5.49 1.33 9.08
CA LYS A 40 4.56 2.44 8.85
C LYS A 40 3.73 2.24 7.59
N VAL A 41 4.36 1.67 6.58
CA VAL A 41 3.75 1.44 5.28
C VAL A 41 2.73 0.32 5.32
N VAL A 42 3.08 -0.80 5.95
CA VAL A 42 2.14 -1.90 6.15
C VAL A 42 0.94 -1.41 6.96
N ASP A 43 1.17 -0.64 8.02
CA ASP A 43 0.09 -0.02 8.81
C ASP A 43 -0.78 0.92 7.96
N PHE A 44 -0.17 1.74 7.09
CA PHE A 44 -0.90 2.59 6.15
C PHE A 44 -1.76 1.77 5.19
N LEU A 45 -1.22 0.73 4.55
CA LEU A 45 -1.98 -0.09 3.59
C LEU A 45 -3.12 -0.84 4.30
N LEU A 46 -2.89 -1.44 5.46
CA LEU A 46 -3.91 -2.17 6.21
C LEU A 46 -5.07 -1.26 6.67
N LYS A 47 -4.79 0.01 7.03
CA LYS A 47 -5.83 0.99 7.38
C LYS A 47 -6.73 1.40 6.21
N LEU A 48 -6.28 1.15 4.99
CA LEU A 48 -7.00 1.51 3.76
C LEU A 48 -7.73 0.32 3.15
N GLN A 49 -7.65 -0.86 3.76
CA GLN A 49 -8.39 -2.03 3.30
C GLN A 49 -9.90 -1.79 3.45
N LEU A 50 -10.63 -2.10 2.40
CA LEU A 50 -12.09 -1.97 2.33
C LEU A 50 -12.78 -3.25 2.84
N ASP A 51 -14.09 -3.18 3.06
CA ASP A 51 -14.90 -4.32 3.54
C ASP A 51 -14.89 -5.52 2.58
N ASP A 52 -14.57 -5.30 1.30
CA ASP A 52 -14.42 -6.34 0.27
C ASP A 52 -12.97 -6.88 0.17
N SER A 53 -12.15 -6.63 1.19
CA SER A 53 -10.71 -6.93 1.24
C SER A 53 -9.87 -6.19 0.17
N GLY A 54 -10.45 -5.27 -0.60
CA GLY A 54 -9.78 -4.56 -1.69
C GLY A 54 -9.23 -3.18 -1.31
N TRP A 55 -8.59 -2.53 -2.28
CA TRP A 55 -8.11 -1.15 -2.19
C TRP A 55 -8.58 -0.35 -3.41
N GLY A 56 -8.99 0.88 -3.17
CA GLY A 56 -9.45 1.79 -4.20
C GLY A 56 -9.01 3.22 -3.92
N GLU A 57 -8.26 3.81 -4.84
CA GLU A 57 -7.69 5.14 -4.75
C GLU A 57 -8.13 5.99 -5.96
N SER A 58 -8.71 7.15 -5.68
CA SER A 58 -9.15 8.10 -6.70
C SER A 58 -7.96 8.82 -7.35
N TYR A 59 -8.10 9.20 -8.62
CA TYR A 59 -7.12 10.02 -9.35
C TYR A 59 -6.88 11.38 -8.67
N LEU A 60 -7.85 11.88 -7.89
CA LEU A 60 -7.72 13.10 -7.10
C LEU A 60 -6.54 13.03 -6.13
N SER A 61 -6.13 11.82 -5.72
CA SER A 61 -4.98 11.62 -4.83
C SER A 61 -3.67 12.16 -5.40
N CYS A 62 -3.52 12.16 -6.73
CA CYS A 62 -2.38 12.75 -7.42
C CYS A 62 -2.37 14.27 -7.28
N SER A 63 -3.52 14.91 -7.50
CA SER A 63 -3.67 16.37 -7.46
C SER A 63 -3.53 16.91 -6.04
N ASP A 64 -4.21 16.26 -5.08
CA ASP A 64 -4.26 16.70 -3.69
C ASP A 64 -3.02 16.26 -2.89
N LYS A 65 -2.15 15.42 -3.48
CA LYS A 65 -0.98 14.81 -2.84
C LYS A 65 -1.31 14.18 -1.49
N LYS A 66 -2.49 13.60 -1.40
CA LYS A 66 -3.03 12.93 -0.22
C LYS A 66 -3.88 11.76 -0.70
N TYR A 67 -3.87 10.65 0.03
CA TYR A 67 -4.72 9.52 -0.32
C TYR A 67 -6.20 9.92 -0.24
N THR A 68 -6.90 9.74 -1.36
CA THR A 68 -8.34 9.95 -1.49
C THR A 68 -8.97 8.61 -1.92
N PRO A 69 -9.84 8.01 -1.10
CA PRO A 69 -10.55 6.78 -1.45
C PRO A 69 -11.31 6.94 -2.77
N LEU A 70 -11.49 5.84 -3.50
CA LEU A 70 -12.35 5.81 -4.67
C LEU A 70 -13.81 6.12 -4.27
N GLU A 71 -14.56 6.76 -5.16
CA GLU A 71 -15.96 7.11 -4.89
C GLU A 71 -16.79 5.86 -4.52
N GLY A 72 -17.63 5.99 -3.50
CA GLY A 72 -18.42 4.89 -3.00
C GLY A 72 -17.63 3.81 -2.26
N ASN A 73 -16.37 4.07 -1.88
CA ASN A 73 -15.48 3.09 -1.23
C ASN A 73 -15.36 1.80 -2.03
N GLN A 74 -15.30 1.91 -3.36
CA GLN A 74 -15.15 0.77 -4.24
C GLN A 74 -13.68 0.35 -4.33
N SER A 75 -13.44 -0.95 -4.38
CA SER A 75 -12.11 -1.46 -4.70
C SER A 75 -11.81 -1.35 -6.19
N ASN A 76 -10.52 -1.31 -6.52
CA ASN A 76 -10.04 -1.35 -7.89
C ASN A 76 -9.06 -2.50 -8.05
N LEU A 77 -9.27 -3.34 -9.06
CA LEU A 77 -8.48 -4.55 -9.29
C LEU A 77 -6.96 -4.28 -9.34
N ILE A 78 -6.55 -3.21 -10.01
CA ILE A 78 -5.12 -2.89 -10.20
C ILE A 78 -4.50 -2.40 -8.88
N GLN A 79 -5.22 -1.56 -8.14
CA GLN A 79 -4.73 -1.02 -6.87
C GLN A 79 -4.71 -2.08 -5.76
N THR A 80 -5.71 -2.96 -5.73
CA THR A 80 -5.70 -4.16 -4.89
C THR A 80 -4.48 -5.02 -5.24
N GLY A 81 -4.22 -5.28 -6.52
CA GLY A 81 -3.06 -6.05 -6.97
C GLY A 81 -1.72 -5.44 -6.51
N TRP A 82 -1.52 -4.13 -6.70
CA TRP A 82 -0.31 -3.45 -6.23
C TRP A 82 -0.14 -3.53 -4.71
N THR A 83 -1.23 -3.33 -3.97
CA THR A 83 -1.22 -3.35 -2.51
C THR A 83 -0.88 -4.73 -1.97
N LEU A 84 -1.51 -5.79 -2.51
CA LEU A 84 -1.20 -7.17 -2.17
C LEU A 84 0.27 -7.52 -2.45
N MET A 85 0.79 -7.13 -3.61
CA MET A 85 2.21 -7.34 -3.94
C MET A 85 3.13 -6.61 -2.97
N GLY A 86 2.79 -5.38 -2.57
CA GLY A 86 3.50 -4.65 -1.53
C GLY A 86 3.51 -5.40 -0.19
N LEU A 87 2.33 -5.81 0.29
CA LEU A 87 2.17 -6.54 1.54
C LEU A 87 2.98 -7.85 1.54
N ILE A 88 2.95 -8.61 0.45
CA ILE A 88 3.77 -9.83 0.29
C ILE A 88 5.26 -9.49 0.39
N HIS A 89 5.76 -8.47 -0.33
CA HIS A 89 7.15 -8.06 -0.25
C HIS A 89 7.58 -7.55 1.14
N SER A 90 6.64 -7.07 1.94
CA SER A 90 6.90 -6.61 3.31
C SER A 90 7.03 -7.74 4.34
N GLY A 91 6.67 -8.97 3.96
CA GLY A 91 6.57 -10.13 4.85
C GLY A 91 5.26 -10.18 5.65
N GLN A 92 4.18 -9.61 5.09
CA GLN A 92 2.90 -9.58 5.80
C GLN A 92 2.28 -10.99 5.90
N ALA A 93 2.48 -11.86 4.92
CA ALA A 93 1.92 -13.22 4.92
C ALA A 93 2.44 -14.06 6.10
N GLU A 94 3.71 -13.90 6.45
CA GLU A 94 4.34 -14.58 7.60
C GLU A 94 3.87 -13.99 8.94
N ARG A 95 3.44 -12.73 8.94
CA ARG A 95 2.96 -12.03 10.14
C ARG A 95 1.49 -12.33 10.41
N ASP A 96 0.66 -12.11 9.40
CA ASP A 96 -0.79 -12.30 9.43
C ASP A 96 -1.32 -12.37 7.99
N PRO A 97 -1.75 -13.56 7.53
CA PRO A 97 -2.25 -13.76 6.18
C PRO A 97 -3.69 -13.30 5.98
N THR A 98 -4.45 -13.01 7.06
CA THR A 98 -5.87 -12.64 6.96
C THR A 98 -6.14 -11.46 6.02
N PRO A 99 -5.35 -10.37 6.04
CA PRO A 99 -5.54 -9.24 5.11
C PRO A 99 -5.26 -9.56 3.63
N LEU A 100 -4.78 -10.76 3.31
CA LEU A 100 -4.47 -11.19 1.94
C LEU A 100 -5.59 -12.06 1.33
N HIS A 101 -6.68 -12.30 2.06
CA HIS A 101 -7.82 -13.14 1.68
C HIS A 101 -9.11 -12.34 1.59
#